data_AF-A0A6L9LD73-F1
#
_entry.id   AF-A0A6L9LD73-F1
#
_cell.length_a   1.000
_cell.length_b   1.000
_cell.length_c   1.000
_cell.angle_alpha   90.00
_cell.angle_beta   90.00
_cell.angle_gamma   90.00
#
_symmetry.space_group_name_H-M   'P 1'
#
loop_
_entity.id
_entity.type
_entity.pdbx_description
1 polymer ?
#
loop_
_entity_poly.entity_id
_entity_poly.type
_entity_poly.pdbx_seq_one_letter_code
_entity_poly.pdbx_strand_id
1 'polypeptide(L)'
;MKTRFSPLLLAFCLIAGLLSVNSSFGQYYPGGMGYGRGYGGYGRGMSQDMTSTPRSIPNIAGDLANKETKWLKENLSLSKDQLKEVKNLNNEYAHQQQDAIKDILGKGEGRPSPEQVKSIQEMMLMLNEEKEDKLKPILTADQWNLYQSKKEAMQKEVGGFRPPAPKKDSTAKATN
;
A
#
# COMPACT_ATOMS: atom_id res chain seq x y z
N MET A 1 -6.89 44.56 -40.76
CA MET A 1 -5.65 43.78 -40.66
C MET A 1 -5.75 42.84 -39.47
N LYS A 2 -5.71 41.53 -39.68
CA LYS A 2 -5.79 40.51 -38.62
C LYS A 2 -4.38 39.95 -38.40
N THR A 3 -3.76 40.26 -37.27
CA THR A 3 -2.51 39.63 -36.83
C THR A 3 -2.83 38.32 -36.12
N ARG A 4 -2.26 37.21 -36.62
CA ARG A 4 -2.35 35.88 -36.00
C ARG A 4 -1.20 35.74 -35.01
N PHE A 5 -1.51 35.58 -33.72
CA PHE A 5 -0.54 35.19 -32.71
C PHE A 5 -0.46 33.66 -32.64
N SER A 6 0.71 33.10 -32.96
CA SER A 6 1.02 31.67 -32.83
C SER A 6 1.21 31.29 -31.36
N PRO A 7 0.49 30.29 -30.81
CA PRO A 7 0.64 29.83 -29.43
C PRO A 7 1.88 28.93 -29.20
N LEU A 8 2.65 28.63 -30.24
CA LEU A 8 3.77 27.68 -30.19
C LEU A 8 5.05 28.20 -29.48
N LEU A 9 5.10 29.47 -29.05
CA LEU A 9 6.29 30.06 -28.43
C LEU A 9 6.20 30.20 -26.90
N LEU A 10 5.05 29.93 -26.29
CA LEU A 10 4.85 29.98 -24.82
C LEU A 10 5.06 28.64 -24.12
N ALA A 11 5.25 27.54 -24.86
CA ALA A 11 5.29 26.19 -24.33
C ALA A 11 6.68 25.70 -23.86
N PHE A 12 7.75 26.50 -24.02
CA PHE A 12 9.12 26.06 -23.68
C PHE A 12 9.70 26.65 -22.38
N CYS A 13 9.03 27.62 -21.75
CA CYS A 13 9.58 28.30 -20.56
C CYS A 13 9.02 27.82 -19.20
N LEU A 14 8.05 26.90 -19.17
CA LEU A 14 7.46 26.39 -17.92
C LEU A 14 8.01 25.03 -17.45
N ILE A 15 9.05 24.49 -18.10
CA ILE A 15 9.62 23.16 -17.79
C ILE A 15 10.96 23.25 -17.04
N ALA A 16 11.56 24.43 -16.87
CA ALA A 16 12.86 24.60 -16.22
C ALA A 16 12.82 25.15 -14.76
N GLY A 17 11.63 25.33 -14.16
CA GLY A 17 11.46 26.04 -12.89
C GLY A 17 11.24 25.19 -11.63
N LEU A 18 11.13 23.87 -11.72
CA LEU A 18 10.77 23.01 -10.57
C LEU A 18 11.91 22.09 -10.09
N LEU A 19 13.17 22.46 -10.36
CA LEU A 19 14.37 21.75 -9.89
C LEU A 19 15.16 22.51 -8.81
N SER A 20 14.56 23.42 -8.04
CA SER A 20 15.32 24.15 -7.00
C SER A 20 14.47 24.54 -5.80
N VAL A 21 14.32 23.61 -4.84
CA VAL A 21 14.31 23.90 -3.39
C VAL A 21 14.57 22.60 -2.62
N ASN A 22 15.85 22.22 -2.50
CA ASN A 22 16.32 21.37 -1.41
C ASN A 22 17.24 22.24 -0.55
N SER A 23 16.71 22.79 0.53
CA SER A 23 17.47 23.42 1.60
C SER A 23 16.62 23.48 2.86
N SER A 24 16.86 22.57 3.78
CA SER A 24 16.64 22.82 5.20
C SER A 24 17.79 22.16 5.97
N PHE A 25 18.51 23.03 6.67
CA PHE A 25 19.71 22.78 7.44
C PHE A 25 19.41 22.14 8.80
N GLY A 26 20.39 21.36 9.28
CA GLY A 26 20.83 21.43 10.68
C GLY A 26 20.50 20.22 11.55
N GLN A 27 21.49 19.33 11.75
CA GLN A 27 22.09 19.13 13.09
C GLN A 27 23.58 18.84 12.95
N TYR A 28 24.36 19.73 13.57
CA TYR A 28 25.80 19.73 13.76
C TYR A 28 26.13 18.87 14.98
N TYR A 29 26.91 17.81 14.79
CA TYR A 29 27.71 17.21 15.86
C TYR A 29 29.11 16.90 15.33
N PRO A 30 30.16 17.57 15.84
CA PRO A 30 31.54 17.27 15.54
C PRO A 30 32.08 16.31 16.60
N GLY A 31 32.82 15.27 16.21
CA GLY A 31 33.68 14.57 17.14
C GLY A 31 33.98 13.13 16.80
N GLY A 32 35.25 12.86 16.52
CA GLY A 32 35.84 11.57 16.89
C GLY A 32 36.39 10.72 15.75
N MET A 33 37.49 11.17 15.15
CA MET A 33 38.52 10.24 14.69
C MET A 33 38.92 9.32 15.86
N GLY A 34 38.97 8.01 15.62
CA GLY A 34 39.47 7.03 16.58
C GLY A 34 40.08 5.83 15.86
N TYR A 35 41.35 5.98 15.45
CA TYR A 35 42.23 4.86 15.13
C TYR A 35 42.39 3.98 16.39
N GLY A 36 42.13 2.68 16.27
CA GLY A 36 42.21 1.74 17.39
C GLY A 36 42.49 0.31 16.95
N ARG A 37 43.76 0.04 16.67
CA ARG A 37 44.38 -1.29 16.52
C ARG A 37 44.32 -2.01 17.88
N GLY A 38 43.80 -3.24 17.96
CA GLY A 38 43.76 -3.99 19.22
C GLY A 38 43.54 -5.49 19.03
N TYR A 39 44.61 -6.25 19.18
CA TYR A 39 44.71 -7.71 19.21
C TYR A 39 43.84 -8.37 20.30
N GLY A 40 43.38 -9.60 20.03
CA GLY A 40 43.55 -10.70 20.98
C GLY A 40 42.28 -11.30 21.61
N GLY A 41 42.08 -12.59 21.35
CA GLY A 41 41.98 -13.54 22.45
C GLY A 41 40.67 -14.29 22.64
N TYR A 42 40.72 -15.58 22.28
CA TYR A 42 40.16 -16.71 23.02
C TYR A 42 38.68 -16.71 23.43
N GLY A 43 37.92 -17.61 22.80
CA GLY A 43 37.61 -18.85 23.51
C GLY A 43 36.15 -19.10 23.89
N ARG A 44 35.74 -20.33 23.55
CA ARG A 44 34.70 -21.16 24.19
C ARG A 44 33.23 -20.75 24.01
N GLY A 45 32.59 -21.51 23.12
CA GLY A 45 31.59 -22.47 23.59
C GLY A 45 30.33 -21.86 24.17
N MET A 46 29.47 -21.37 23.27
CA MET A 46 28.05 -21.33 23.54
C MET A 46 27.39 -22.12 22.42
N SER A 47 27.05 -23.38 22.69
CA SER A 47 26.01 -24.09 21.96
C SER A 47 24.73 -23.29 22.20
N GLN A 48 24.47 -22.30 21.35
CA GLN A 48 23.21 -21.61 21.34
C GLN A 48 22.23 -22.55 20.66
N ASP A 49 21.57 -23.34 21.50
CA ASP A 49 20.36 -24.06 21.21
C ASP A 49 19.37 -23.07 20.56
N MET A 50 19.39 -23.03 19.23
CA MET A 50 18.40 -22.31 18.43
C MET A 50 17.11 -23.12 18.50
N THR A 51 16.43 -23.02 19.63
CA THR A 51 15.00 -23.26 19.70
C THR A 51 14.33 -22.22 18.82
N SER A 52 14.07 -22.63 17.59
CA SER A 52 13.33 -21.90 16.58
C SER A 52 11.89 -21.76 17.08
N THR A 53 11.62 -20.68 17.82
CA THR A 53 10.24 -20.25 18.02
C THR A 53 9.64 -20.02 16.63
N PRO A 54 8.48 -20.66 16.31
CA PRO A 54 7.84 -20.41 15.03
C PRO A 54 7.55 -18.91 14.96
N ARG A 55 8.14 -18.22 13.98
CA ARG A 55 7.81 -16.82 13.68
C ARG A 55 6.33 -16.80 13.30
N SER A 56 5.47 -16.42 14.24
CA SER A 56 4.06 -16.15 13.99
C SER A 56 3.96 -15.22 12.79
N ILE A 57 3.33 -15.69 11.71
CA ILE A 57 3.03 -14.85 10.54
C ILE A 57 2.20 -13.66 11.07
N PRO A 58 2.65 -12.40 10.91
CA PRO A 58 1.93 -11.26 11.47
C PRO A 58 0.51 -11.17 10.90
N ASN A 59 -0.48 -10.79 11.71
CA ASN A 59 -1.89 -10.65 11.31
C ASN A 59 -2.13 -9.36 10.49
N ILE A 60 -1.41 -9.21 9.38
CA ILE A 60 -1.40 -7.99 8.56
C ILE A 60 -2.81 -7.67 8.03
N ALA A 61 -3.55 -8.70 7.60
CA ALA A 61 -4.91 -8.50 7.07
C ALA A 61 -5.87 -7.99 8.15
N GLY A 62 -5.80 -8.51 9.39
CA GLY A 62 -6.61 -8.02 10.50
C GLY A 62 -6.27 -6.58 10.90
N ASP A 63 -4.99 -6.22 10.89
CA ASP A 63 -4.56 -4.85 11.16
C ASP A 63 -5.08 -3.87 10.10
N LEU A 64 -5.07 -4.27 8.82
CA LEU A 64 -5.66 -3.48 7.72
C LEU A 64 -7.18 -3.33 7.88
N ALA A 65 -7.89 -4.42 8.19
CA ALA A 65 -9.34 -4.38 8.44
C ALA A 65 -9.70 -3.40 9.57
N ASN A 66 -8.92 -3.38 10.65
CA ASN A 66 -9.13 -2.44 11.76
C ASN A 66 -8.89 -0.98 11.35
N LYS A 67 -7.81 -0.71 10.62
CA LYS A 67 -7.49 0.63 10.11
C LYS A 67 -8.56 1.14 9.15
N GLU A 68 -9.03 0.30 8.24
CA GLU A 68 -10.08 0.67 7.30
C GLU A 68 -11.41 0.93 8.01
N THR A 69 -11.79 0.07 8.97
CA THR A 69 -12.98 0.29 9.80
C THR A 69 -12.90 1.63 10.54
N LYS A 70 -11.74 1.95 11.12
CA LYS A 70 -11.50 3.22 11.80
C LYS A 70 -11.64 4.40 10.83
N TRP A 71 -11.03 4.30 9.66
CA TRP A 71 -11.08 5.35 8.65
C TRP A 71 -12.51 5.62 8.19
N LEU A 72 -13.28 4.57 7.89
CA LEU A 72 -14.69 4.67 7.47
C LEU A 72 -15.55 5.30 8.57
N LYS A 73 -15.34 4.91 9.83
CA LYS A 73 -16.02 5.50 10.98
C LYS A 73 -15.77 7.01 11.08
N GLU A 74 -14.51 7.43 10.94
CA GLU A 74 -14.10 8.83 11.09
C GLU A 74 -14.53 9.71 9.91
N ASN A 75 -14.67 9.15 8.72
CA ASN A 75 -14.90 9.92 7.50
C ASN A 75 -16.34 9.88 6.96
N LEU A 76 -17.14 8.87 7.30
CA LEU A 76 -18.48 8.66 6.73
C LEU A 76 -19.62 8.84 7.75
N SER A 77 -19.30 9.20 9.00
CA SER A 77 -20.30 9.40 10.06
C SER A 77 -21.26 8.21 10.19
N LEU A 78 -20.70 6.99 10.23
CA LEU A 78 -21.47 5.75 10.28
C LEU A 78 -22.36 5.69 11.53
N SER A 79 -23.57 5.17 11.38
CA SER A 79 -24.39 4.77 12.52
C SER A 79 -23.73 3.61 13.29
N LYS A 80 -24.21 3.33 14.51
CA LYS A 80 -23.68 2.20 15.30
C LYS A 80 -23.87 0.86 14.59
N ASP A 81 -25.00 0.68 13.92
CA ASP A 81 -25.33 -0.55 13.22
C ASP A 81 -24.48 -0.67 11.94
N GLN A 82 -24.36 0.40 11.16
CA GLN A 82 -23.46 0.44 10.00
C GLN A 82 -22.02 0.16 10.40
N LEU A 83 -21.53 0.74 11.49
CA LEU A 83 -20.17 0.49 11.98
C LEU A 83 -19.96 -0.98 12.34
N LYS A 84 -20.96 -1.63 12.95
CA LYS A 84 -20.90 -3.06 13.28
C LYS A 84 -20.84 -3.91 12.00
N GLU A 85 -21.67 -3.60 11.01
CA GLU A 85 -21.69 -4.31 9.72
C GLU A 85 -20.38 -4.11 8.94
N VAL A 86 -19.88 -2.88 8.85
CA VAL A 86 -18.59 -2.56 8.22
C VAL A 86 -17.44 -3.32 8.91
N LYS A 87 -17.43 -3.35 10.24
CA LYS A 87 -16.41 -4.10 11.00
C LYS A 87 -16.47 -5.60 10.68
N ASN A 88 -17.67 -6.17 10.63
CA ASN A 88 -17.86 -7.58 10.28
C ASN A 88 -17.37 -7.87 8.86
N LEU A 89 -17.78 -7.05 7.89
CA LEU A 89 -17.36 -7.16 6.49
C LEU A 89 -15.84 -7.07 6.34
N ASN A 90 -15.19 -6.10 7.00
CA ASN A 90 -13.75 -5.94 6.94
C ASN A 90 -12.99 -7.12 7.54
N ASN A 91 -13.50 -7.70 8.63
CA ASN A 91 -12.90 -8.90 9.23
C ASN A 91 -13.09 -10.13 8.35
N GLU A 92 -14.29 -10.34 7.78
CA GLU A 92 -14.57 -11.42 6.84
C GLU A 92 -13.62 -11.35 5.64
N TYR A 93 -13.48 -10.14 5.06
CA TYR A 93 -12.54 -9.89 3.98
C TYR A 93 -11.09 -10.19 4.37
N ALA A 94 -10.64 -9.77 5.55
CA ALA A 94 -9.30 -10.10 6.03
C ALA A 94 -9.07 -11.60 6.19
N HIS A 95 -10.07 -12.35 6.65
CA HIS A 95 -10.00 -13.82 6.72
C HIS A 95 -9.91 -14.44 5.33
N GLN A 96 -10.76 -14.01 4.39
CA GLN A 96 -10.72 -14.48 3.00
C GLN A 96 -9.38 -14.21 2.33
N GLN A 97 -8.79 -13.03 2.54
CA GLN A 97 -7.45 -12.71 2.04
C GLN A 97 -6.38 -13.66 2.61
N GLN A 98 -6.42 -13.91 3.92
CA GLN A 98 -5.46 -14.83 4.54
C GLN A 98 -5.59 -16.24 4.01
N ASP A 99 -6.81 -16.73 3.87
CA ASP A 99 -7.06 -18.09 3.43
C ASP A 99 -6.72 -18.27 1.95
N ALA A 100 -7.03 -17.29 1.10
CA ALA A 100 -6.59 -17.25 -0.29
C ALA A 100 -5.05 -17.27 -0.43
N ILE A 101 -4.34 -16.46 0.36
CA ILE A 101 -2.87 -16.44 0.34
C ILE A 101 -2.32 -17.79 0.81
N LYS A 102 -2.86 -18.37 1.89
CA LYS A 102 -2.45 -19.67 2.38
C LYS A 102 -2.71 -20.78 1.36
N ASP A 103 -3.83 -20.74 0.64
CA ASP A 103 -4.17 -21.72 -0.38
C ASP A 103 -3.19 -21.67 -1.55
N ILE A 104 -2.89 -20.47 -2.06
CA ILE A 104 -1.98 -20.27 -3.20
C ILE A 104 -0.52 -20.59 -2.85
N LEU A 105 -0.07 -20.23 -1.65
CA LEU A 105 1.30 -20.49 -1.19
C LEU A 105 1.49 -21.90 -0.62
N GLY A 106 0.41 -22.55 -0.21
CA GLY A 106 0.42 -23.83 0.47
C GLY A 106 1.27 -23.80 1.75
N LYS A 107 1.95 -24.91 2.05
CA LYS A 107 2.91 -25.04 3.16
C LYS A 107 4.32 -24.53 2.80
N GLY A 108 4.48 -23.83 1.68
CA GLY A 108 5.78 -23.43 1.17
C GLY A 108 6.44 -22.36 2.05
N GLU A 109 7.52 -22.71 2.74
CA GLU A 109 8.38 -21.74 3.44
C GLU A 109 9.36 -21.11 2.45
N GLY A 110 8.87 -20.22 1.60
CA GLY A 110 9.69 -19.60 0.56
C GLY A 110 9.08 -18.32 0.00
N ARG A 111 9.89 -17.56 -0.75
CA ARG A 111 9.38 -16.42 -1.51
C ARG A 111 8.40 -16.93 -2.57
N PRO A 112 7.20 -16.34 -2.70
CA PRO A 112 6.23 -16.73 -3.73
C PRO A 112 6.84 -16.68 -5.14
N SER A 113 6.49 -17.66 -5.98
CA SER A 113 6.85 -17.64 -7.41
C SER A 113 6.13 -16.49 -8.14
N PRO A 114 6.63 -16.04 -9.30
CA PRO A 114 5.93 -15.00 -10.09
C PRO A 114 4.48 -15.36 -10.43
N GLU A 115 4.20 -16.64 -10.68
CA GLU A 115 2.84 -17.14 -10.95
C GLU A 115 1.97 -17.07 -9.70
N GLN A 116 2.49 -17.50 -8.54
CA GLN A 116 1.78 -17.39 -7.27
C GLN A 116 1.48 -15.93 -6.91
N VAL A 117 2.44 -15.02 -7.14
CA VAL A 117 2.21 -13.58 -6.94
C VAL A 117 1.07 -13.10 -7.83
N LYS A 118 1.05 -13.49 -9.11
CA LYS A 118 -0.02 -13.11 -10.04
C LYS A 118 -1.38 -13.64 -9.59
N SER A 119 -1.48 -14.91 -9.20
CA SER A 119 -2.72 -15.49 -8.68
C SER A 119 -3.20 -14.79 -7.41
N ILE A 120 -2.28 -14.43 -6.50
CA ILE A 120 -2.62 -13.65 -5.31
C ILE A 120 -3.20 -12.29 -5.74
N GLN A 121 -2.57 -11.59 -6.68
CA GLN A 121 -3.07 -10.29 -7.14
C GLN A 121 -4.47 -10.37 -7.78
N GLU A 122 -4.71 -11.37 -8.61
CA GLU A 122 -6.02 -11.60 -9.24
C GLU A 122 -7.10 -11.92 -8.21
N MET A 123 -6.78 -12.78 -7.23
CA MET A 123 -7.68 -13.10 -6.14
C MET A 123 -7.97 -11.89 -5.25
N MET A 124 -6.94 -11.09 -4.92
CA MET A 124 -7.13 -9.88 -4.12
C MET A 124 -8.00 -8.84 -4.84
N LEU A 125 -7.88 -8.72 -6.17
CA LEU A 125 -8.74 -7.85 -6.97
C LEU A 125 -10.20 -8.30 -6.89
N MET A 126 -10.45 -9.59 -7.11
CA MET A 126 -11.79 -10.18 -7.06
C MET A 126 -12.44 -10.00 -5.68
N LEU A 127 -11.72 -10.33 -4.60
CA LEU A 127 -12.23 -10.15 -3.25
C LEU A 127 -12.49 -8.67 -2.96
N ASN A 128 -11.67 -7.75 -3.48
CA ASN A 128 -11.88 -6.32 -3.28
C ASN A 128 -13.17 -5.84 -3.97
N GLU A 129 -13.46 -6.33 -5.17
CA GLU A 129 -14.72 -6.04 -5.86
C GLU A 129 -15.91 -6.60 -5.09
N GLU A 130 -15.85 -7.85 -4.62
CA GLU A 130 -16.91 -8.45 -3.79
C GLU A 130 -17.16 -7.64 -2.51
N LYS A 131 -16.09 -7.18 -1.86
CA LYS A 131 -16.20 -6.32 -0.68
C LYS A 131 -16.89 -5.00 -0.99
N GLU A 132 -16.59 -4.35 -2.11
CA GLU A 132 -17.24 -3.10 -2.52
C GLU A 132 -18.74 -3.30 -2.73
N ASP A 133 -19.11 -4.39 -3.39
CA ASP A 133 -20.51 -4.74 -3.62
C ASP A 133 -21.27 -4.99 -2.32
N LYS A 134 -20.63 -5.62 -1.33
CA LYS A 134 -21.18 -5.80 0.03
C LYS A 134 -21.18 -4.52 0.86
N LEU A 135 -20.21 -3.62 0.66
CA LEU A 135 -20.11 -2.35 1.40
C LEU A 135 -21.19 -1.36 0.96
N LYS A 136 -21.47 -1.30 -0.34
CA LYS A 136 -22.43 -0.37 -0.93
C LYS A 136 -23.81 -0.36 -0.27
N PRO A 137 -24.49 -1.49 0.00
CA PRO A 137 -25.80 -1.51 0.65
C PRO A 137 -25.74 -1.17 2.16
N ILE A 138 -24.58 -1.28 2.81
CA ILE A 138 -24.40 -0.89 4.22
C ILE A 138 -24.40 0.65 4.34
N LEU A 139 -23.88 1.33 3.34
CA LEU A 139 -23.76 2.79 3.31
C LEU A 139 -25.00 3.43 2.70
N THR A 140 -25.33 4.64 3.14
CA THR A 140 -26.30 5.48 2.41
C THR A 140 -25.70 5.93 1.08
N ALA A 141 -26.54 6.40 0.14
CA ALA A 141 -26.06 6.91 -1.13
C ALA A 141 -25.03 8.05 -0.97
N ASP A 142 -25.26 8.97 -0.03
CA ASP A 142 -24.34 10.07 0.25
C ASP A 142 -23.01 9.58 0.84
N GLN A 143 -23.06 8.61 1.77
CA GLN A 143 -21.87 7.98 2.33
C GLN A 143 -21.09 7.21 1.28
N TRP A 144 -21.77 6.51 0.37
CA TRP A 144 -21.15 5.79 -0.74
C TRP A 144 -20.43 6.75 -1.70
N ASN A 145 -21.08 7.86 -2.06
CA ASN A 145 -20.46 8.87 -2.92
C ASN A 145 -19.24 9.51 -2.26
N LEU A 146 -19.33 9.83 -0.97
CA LEU A 146 -18.20 10.36 -0.20
C LEU A 146 -17.06 9.33 -0.11
N TYR A 147 -17.39 8.07 0.15
CA TYR A 147 -16.45 6.96 0.16
C TYR A 147 -15.70 6.86 -1.16
N GLN A 148 -16.40 6.79 -2.30
CA GLN A 148 -15.78 6.69 -3.62
C GLN A 148 -14.87 7.89 -3.91
N SER A 149 -15.28 9.11 -3.54
CA SER A 149 -14.44 10.32 -3.75
C SER A 149 -13.14 10.33 -2.94
N LYS A 150 -13.12 9.63 -1.78
CA LYS A 150 -11.98 9.58 -0.87
C LYS A 150 -11.23 8.25 -0.91
N LYS A 151 -11.69 7.27 -1.69
CA LYS A 151 -11.17 5.90 -1.70
C LYS A 151 -9.67 5.83 -1.96
N GLU A 152 -9.17 6.63 -2.91
CA GLU A 152 -7.74 6.68 -3.20
C GLU A 152 -6.92 7.23 -2.00
N ALA A 153 -7.44 8.24 -1.30
CA ALA A 153 -6.81 8.78 -0.11
C ALA A 153 -6.81 7.76 1.05
N MET A 154 -7.93 7.06 1.26
CA MET A 154 -8.03 5.96 2.21
C MET A 154 -6.99 4.88 1.92
N GLN A 155 -6.87 4.41 0.68
CA GLN A 155 -5.89 3.40 0.28
C GLN A 155 -4.44 3.88 0.46
N LYS A 156 -4.20 5.20 0.37
CA LYS A 156 -2.90 5.81 0.67
C LYS A 156 -2.56 5.75 2.16
N GLU A 157 -3.54 6.04 3.00
CA GLU A 157 -3.39 6.17 4.46
C GLU A 157 -3.41 4.81 5.19
N VAL A 158 -4.40 3.97 4.88
CA VAL A 158 -4.60 2.66 5.52
C VAL A 158 -3.50 1.67 5.11
N GLY A 159 -3.02 1.79 3.87
CA GLY A 159 -2.18 0.78 3.23
C GLY A 159 -3.03 -0.36 2.64
N GLY A 160 -2.37 -1.36 2.05
CA GLY A 160 -3.03 -2.53 1.46
C GLY A 160 -2.78 -2.71 -0.04
N PHE A 161 -3.45 -3.69 -0.63
CA PHE A 161 -3.33 -3.97 -2.07
C PHE A 161 -3.90 -2.79 -2.87
N ARG A 162 -3.04 -2.18 -3.69
CA ARG A 162 -3.44 -1.18 -4.68
C ARG A 162 -3.40 -1.88 -6.03
N PRO A 163 -4.54 -2.05 -6.72
CA PRO A 163 -4.49 -2.55 -8.08
C PRO A 163 -3.56 -1.65 -8.89
N PRO A 164 -2.71 -2.23 -9.75
CA PRO A 164 -1.83 -1.43 -10.59
C PRO A 164 -2.69 -0.47 -11.40
N ALA A 165 -2.31 0.81 -11.41
CA ALA A 165 -2.97 1.79 -12.27
C ALA A 165 -2.98 1.23 -13.71
N PRO A 166 -4.09 1.34 -14.46
CA PRO A 166 -4.13 0.87 -15.83
C PRO A 166 -2.93 1.49 -16.56
N LYS A 167 -2.03 0.63 -17.05
CA LYS A 167 -0.92 1.08 -17.88
C LYS A 167 -1.58 1.76 -19.07
N LYS A 168 -1.38 3.08 -19.22
CA LYS A 168 -1.81 3.77 -20.43
C LYS A 168 -1.22 2.99 -21.60
N ASP A 169 -2.09 2.41 -22.42
CA ASP A 169 -1.68 1.56 -23.52
C ASP A 169 -0.71 2.32 -24.42
N SER A 170 0.53 1.85 -24.50
CA SER A 170 1.52 2.31 -25.47
C SER A 170 1.23 1.77 -26.87
N THR A 171 -0.04 1.68 -27.28
CA THR A 171 -0.47 1.25 -28.62
C THR A 171 -0.97 2.45 -29.41
N ALA A 172 -0.09 3.42 -29.61
CA ALA A 172 -0.32 4.50 -30.57
C ALA A 172 0.97 4.83 -31.35
N LYS A 173 1.49 3.84 -32.09
CA LYS A 173 2.19 4.07 -33.36
C LYS A 173 2.46 2.76 -34.10
N ALA A 174 1.42 2.20 -34.68
CA ALA A 174 1.55 1.50 -35.96
C ALA A 174 0.73 2.32 -36.96
N THR A 175 1.39 3.23 -37.64
CA THR A 175 0.87 3.87 -38.85
C THR A 175 1.91 3.64 -39.94
N ASN A 176 1.47 2.86 -40.92
CA ASN A 176 2.03 2.52 -42.23
C ASN A 176 3.22 3.32 -42.74
#